data_AF-A0A9D4SPA5-F1
#
_entry.id   AF-A0A9D4SPA5-F1
#
_cell.length_a   1.000
_cell.length_b   1.000
_cell.length_c   1.000
_cell.angle_alpha   90.00
_cell.angle_beta   90.00
_cell.angle_gamma   90.00
#
_symmetry.space_group_name_H-M   'P 1'
#
loop_
_entity.id
_entity.type
_entity.pdbx_description
1 polymer ?
#
loop_
_entity_poly.entity_id
_entity_poly.type
_entity_poly.pdbx_seq_one_letter_code
_entity_poly.pdbx_strand_id
1 'polypeptide(L)'
;MDTFSCHGDLLFDEIKLSEHLNVKAAGDIEGFVDLGDYTTSNHKDHGMVVLFQPYTRSWTQIPGILASKGNVQAATLAKIIVECTVLAKRACLYVGSVTCDGASWNRSMWRIFGIHVLYNTFKPDAADGAKLVSHTQHGVEK
;
A
#
# COMPACT_ATOMS: atom_id res chain seq x y z
N MET A 1 13.75 -2.90 24.21
CA MET A 1 12.64 -3.65 23.57
C MET A 1 13.17 -5.01 23.18
N ASP A 2 12.39 -6.07 23.36
CA ASP A 2 12.71 -7.37 22.79
C ASP A 2 12.74 -7.23 21.26
N THR A 3 13.84 -7.66 20.63
CA THR A 3 14.05 -7.52 19.18
C THR A 3 12.91 -8.17 18.40
N PHE A 4 12.41 -9.32 18.86
CA PHE A 4 11.32 -10.04 18.19
C PHE A 4 10.03 -9.21 18.16
N SER A 5 9.76 -8.45 19.21
CA SER A 5 8.59 -7.57 19.29
C SER A 5 8.63 -6.34 18.36
N CYS A 6 9.78 -6.07 17.74
CA CYS A 6 9.96 -4.98 16.78
C CYS A 6 9.82 -5.44 15.32
N HIS A 7 9.66 -6.75 15.06
CA HIS A 7 9.42 -7.28 13.72
C HIS A 7 7.94 -7.17 13.33
N GLY A 8 7.67 -6.77 12.10
CA GLY A 8 6.31 -6.59 11.58
C GLY A 8 6.22 -6.55 10.07
N ASP A 9 4.99 -6.38 9.61
CA ASP A 9 4.61 -6.25 8.21
C ASP A 9 4.39 -4.78 7.82
N LEU A 10 4.77 -4.41 6.60
CA LEU A 10 4.26 -3.20 5.96
C LEU A 10 3.06 -3.56 5.09
N LEU A 11 1.88 -3.16 5.50
CA LEU A 11 0.65 -3.27 4.72
C LEU A 11 0.42 -1.97 3.98
N PHE A 12 0.06 -2.04 2.71
CA PHE A 12 -0.37 -0.85 2.00
C PHE A 12 -1.54 -1.12 1.06
N ASP A 13 -2.40 -0.12 0.93
CA ASP A 13 -3.54 -0.15 0.02
C ASP A 13 -3.94 1.27 -0.39
N GLU A 14 -4.75 1.35 -1.44
CA GLU A 14 -5.24 2.56 -2.03
C GLU A 14 -6.74 2.74 -1.74
N ILE A 15 -7.11 3.90 -1.20
CA ILE A 15 -8.49 4.26 -0.90
C ILE A 15 -8.97 5.27 -1.93
N LYS A 16 -10.11 5.00 -2.57
CA LYS A 16 -10.77 5.96 -3.45
C LYS A 16 -11.32 7.12 -2.62
N LEU A 17 -10.96 8.35 -2.97
CA LEU A 17 -11.48 9.55 -2.31
C LEU A 17 -12.65 10.11 -3.10
N SER A 18 -13.72 10.50 -2.39
CA SER A 18 -14.84 11.24 -2.96
C SER A 18 -14.54 12.74 -2.95
N GLU A 19 -14.93 13.42 -4.02
CA GLU A 19 -15.01 14.88 -4.01
C GLU A 19 -16.07 15.32 -3.00
N HIS A 20 -15.70 16.23 -2.10
CA HIS A 20 -16.59 16.73 -1.06
C HIS A 20 -16.32 18.21 -0.80
N LEU A 21 -17.40 18.97 -0.64
CA LEU A 21 -17.39 20.36 -0.22
C LEU A 21 -18.31 20.49 0.99
N ASN A 22 -17.76 20.96 2.10
CA ASN A 22 -18.46 21.15 3.36
C ASN A 22 -18.46 22.63 3.72
N VAL A 23 -19.61 23.18 4.14
CA VAL A 23 -19.67 24.52 4.72
C VAL A 23 -19.84 24.35 6.23
N LYS A 24 -18.83 24.73 7.00
CA LYS A 24 -18.88 24.68 8.46
C LYS A 24 -19.86 25.72 9.00
N ALA A 25 -20.36 25.50 10.21
CA ALA A 25 -21.24 26.44 10.89
C ALA A 25 -20.63 27.84 11.09
N ALA A 26 -19.30 27.95 11.10
CA ALA A 26 -18.58 29.23 11.17
C ALA A 26 -18.50 29.98 9.82
N GLY A 27 -18.99 29.38 8.72
CA GLY A 27 -18.90 29.92 7.37
C GLY A 27 -17.66 29.48 6.59
N ASP A 28 -16.75 28.73 7.23
CA ASP A 28 -15.57 28.18 6.55
C ASP A 28 -15.98 27.11 5.54
N ILE A 29 -15.46 27.21 4.32
CA ILE A 29 -15.62 26.18 3.30
C ILE A 29 -14.43 25.23 3.40
N GLU A 30 -14.71 23.95 3.64
CA GLU A 30 -13.71 22.89 3.74
C GLU A 30 -13.99 21.84 2.66
N GLY A 31 -13.03 21.63 1.75
CA GLY A 31 -13.21 20.68 0.66
C GLY A 31 -12.46 21.07 -0.59
N PHE A 32 -12.87 20.48 -1.71
CA PHE A 32 -12.33 20.83 -3.03
C PHE A 32 -12.80 22.24 -3.41
N VAL A 33 -11.91 23.23 -3.31
CA VAL A 33 -12.19 24.59 -3.74
C VAL A 33 -11.93 24.68 -5.25
N ASP A 34 -13.00 24.85 -6.01
CA ASP A 34 -12.91 25.24 -7.42
C ASP A 34 -12.82 26.78 -7.50
N LEU A 35 -11.62 27.28 -7.75
CA LEU A 35 -11.27 28.67 -8.02
C LEU A 35 -11.35 29.02 -9.52
N GLY A 36 -12.05 28.23 -10.34
CA GLY A 36 -12.16 28.43 -11.78
C GLY A 36 -10.80 28.29 -12.47
N ASP A 37 -10.37 29.31 -13.21
CA ASP A 37 -9.10 29.31 -13.96
C ASP A 37 -7.86 29.14 -13.08
N TYR A 38 -7.98 29.38 -11.77
CA TYR A 38 -6.90 29.21 -10.79
C TYR A 38 -6.86 27.80 -10.17
N THR A 39 -7.86 26.97 -10.43
CA THR A 39 -7.86 25.55 -10.04
C THR A 39 -6.91 24.78 -10.94
N THR A 40 -5.76 24.36 -10.42
CA THR A 40 -4.93 23.39 -11.16
C THR A 40 -5.70 22.08 -11.30
N SER A 41 -5.79 21.51 -12.50
CA SER A 41 -6.56 20.31 -12.86
C SER A 41 -6.17 18.99 -12.15
N ASN A 42 -5.37 19.07 -11.09
CA ASN A 42 -4.70 17.95 -10.43
C ASN A 42 -5.34 17.59 -9.07
N HIS A 43 -6.67 17.53 -9.01
CA HIS A 43 -7.39 17.05 -7.82
C HIS A 43 -6.97 15.64 -7.44
N LYS A 44 -6.64 15.39 -6.17
CA LYS A 44 -6.28 14.03 -5.73
C LYS A 44 -7.56 13.24 -5.46
N ASP A 45 -7.67 12.07 -6.05
CA ASP A 45 -8.86 11.21 -5.99
C ASP A 45 -8.55 9.81 -5.46
N HIS A 46 -7.32 9.59 -5.02
CA HIS A 46 -6.88 8.38 -4.35
C HIS A 46 -5.94 8.72 -3.18
N GLY A 47 -6.08 7.99 -2.08
CA GLY A 47 -5.23 8.06 -0.90
C GLY A 47 -4.50 6.73 -0.70
N MET A 48 -3.19 6.73 -0.83
CA MET A 48 -2.33 5.59 -0.50
C MET A 48 -2.01 5.63 0.98
N VAL A 49 -2.25 4.54 1.69
CA VAL A 49 -1.91 4.39 3.10
C VAL A 49 -0.90 3.25 3.24
N VAL A 50 0.20 3.53 3.93
CA VAL A 50 1.18 2.51 4.34
C VAL A 50 1.13 2.39 5.85
N LEU A 51 0.95 1.17 6.34
CA LEU A 51 0.76 0.83 7.74
C LEU A 51 1.80 -0.21 8.16
N PHE A 52 2.39 -0.02 9.33
CA PHE A 52 3.24 -1.00 9.99
C PHE A 52 2.45 -1.71 11.10
N GLN A 53 2.47 -3.04 11.07
CA GLN A 53 1.84 -3.91 12.07
C GLN A 53 2.88 -4.90 12.59
N PRO A 54 3.30 -4.83 13.87
CA PRO A 54 4.15 -5.85 14.49
C PRO A 54 3.44 -7.21 14.52
N TYR A 55 4.20 -8.29 14.40
CA TYR A 55 3.64 -9.65 14.42
C TYR A 55 3.11 -10.08 15.79
N THR A 56 3.70 -9.58 16.88
CA THR A 56 3.42 -10.04 18.25
C THR A 56 2.65 -9.03 19.10
N ARG A 57 2.28 -7.88 18.53
CA ARG A 57 1.63 -6.78 19.26
C ARG A 57 0.38 -6.33 18.50
N SER A 58 -0.56 -5.71 19.21
CA SER A 58 -1.84 -5.26 18.68
C SER A 58 -1.90 -3.77 18.33
N TRP A 59 -0.75 -3.12 18.14
CA TRP A 59 -0.68 -1.71 17.76
C TRP A 59 -0.30 -1.57 16.29
N THR A 60 -0.66 -0.44 15.69
CA THR A 60 -0.30 -0.07 14.32
C THR A 60 0.32 1.32 14.28
N GLN A 61 1.12 1.58 13.26
CA GLN A 61 1.62 2.92 12.95
C GLN A 61 1.51 3.18 11.46
N ILE A 62 1.21 4.41 11.06
CA ILE A 62 1.07 4.80 9.66
C ILE A 62 2.31 5.60 9.25
N PRO A 63 3.38 4.98 8.73
CA PRO A 63 4.57 5.68 8.28
C PRO A 63 4.36 6.58 7.06
N GLY A 64 3.28 6.38 6.28
CA GLY A 64 3.03 7.17 5.08
C GLY A 64 1.56 7.26 4.71
N ILE A 65 1.13 8.49 4.39
CA ILE A 65 -0.15 8.78 3.73
C ILE A 65 0.16 9.70 2.55
N LEU A 66 -0.26 9.31 1.35
CA LEU A 66 -0.02 10.08 0.13
C LEU A 66 -1.31 10.23 -0.67
N ALA A 67 -1.50 11.41 -1.27
CA ALA A 67 -2.65 11.69 -2.12
C ALA A 67 -2.21 11.78 -3.60
N SER A 68 -2.84 10.99 -4.47
CA SER A 68 -2.54 10.94 -5.91
C SER A 68 -3.79 11.22 -6.77
N LYS A 69 -3.55 11.68 -8.00
CA LYS A 69 -4.55 11.64 -9.07
C LYS A 69 -4.34 10.32 -9.79
N GLY A 70 -5.34 9.44 -9.74
CA GLY A 70 -5.18 8.05 -10.16
C GLY A 70 -4.27 7.23 -9.25
N ASN A 71 -4.05 5.99 -9.68
CA ASN A 71 -3.24 5.02 -8.95
C ASN A 71 -1.78 5.43 -8.92
N VAL A 72 -1.09 5.09 -7.82
CA VAL A 72 0.34 5.36 -7.70
C VAL A 72 1.12 4.47 -8.67
N GLN A 73 1.91 5.10 -9.56
CA GLN A 73 2.73 4.36 -10.53
C GLN A 73 3.77 3.47 -9.83
N ALA A 74 4.04 2.30 -10.40
CA ALA A 74 4.91 1.27 -9.84
C ALA A 74 6.29 1.78 -9.38
N ALA A 75 6.94 2.65 -10.17
CA ALA A 75 8.24 3.21 -9.82
C ALA A 75 8.20 4.14 -8.60
N THR A 76 7.12 4.92 -8.48
CA THR A 76 6.89 5.79 -7.31
C THR A 76 6.51 4.94 -6.10
N LEU A 77 5.67 3.93 -6.29
CA LEU A 77 5.27 3.01 -5.24
C LEU A 77 6.48 2.26 -4.65
N ALA A 78 7.40 1.78 -5.50
CA ALA A 78 8.63 1.13 -5.04
C ALA A 78 9.46 2.05 -4.12
N LYS A 79 9.59 3.34 -4.49
CA LYS A 79 10.28 4.33 -3.64
C LYS A 79 9.57 4.54 -2.31
N ILE A 80 8.24 4.64 -2.32
CA ILE A 80 7.44 4.79 -1.09
C ILE A 80 7.68 3.62 -0.14
N ILE A 81 7.66 2.37 -0.63
CA ILE A 81 7.89 1.18 0.20
C ILE A 81 9.32 1.15 0.77
N VAL A 82 10.33 1.50 -0.03
CA VAL A 82 11.72 1.60 0.44
C VAL A 82 11.86 2.68 1.51
N GLU A 83 11.31 3.87 1.29
CA GLU A 83 11.36 4.97 2.27
C GLU A 83 10.64 4.60 3.57
N CYS A 84 9.45 4.00 3.50
CA CYS A 84 8.74 3.52 4.69
C CYS A 84 9.55 2.46 5.45
N THR A 85 10.25 1.58 4.74
CA THR A 85 11.15 0.58 5.34
C THR A 85 12.33 1.24 6.05
N VAL A 86 12.94 2.26 5.43
CA VAL A 86 14.02 3.04 6.04
C VAL A 86 13.53 3.79 7.28
N LEU A 87 12.36 4.42 7.22
CA LEU A 87 11.74 5.11 8.35
C LEU A 87 11.45 4.15 9.51
N ALA A 88 10.88 2.98 9.23
CA ALA A 88 10.67 1.92 10.22
C ALA A 88 12.01 1.53 10.88
N LYS A 89 13.05 1.29 10.07
CA LYS A 89 14.38 0.92 10.57
C LYS A 89 14.98 1.99 11.48
N ARG A 90 14.84 3.27 11.12
CA ARG A 90 15.30 4.41 11.93
C ARG A 90 14.55 4.51 13.27
N ALA A 91 13.32 4.02 13.32
CA ALA A 91 12.51 3.91 14.54
C ALA A 91 12.76 2.61 15.33
N CYS A 92 13.82 1.85 15.01
CA CYS A 92 14.12 0.54 15.59
C CYS A 92 13.05 -0.54 15.33
N LEU A 93 12.27 -0.39 14.26
CA LEU A 93 11.32 -1.38 13.77
C LEU A 93 11.93 -2.16 12.60
N TYR A 94 11.55 -3.43 12.46
CA TYR A 94 12.10 -4.34 11.45
C TYR A 94 10.99 -4.83 10.55
N VAL A 95 11.04 -4.45 9.28
CA VAL A 95 10.09 -4.92 8.27
C VAL A 95 10.50 -6.32 7.83
N GLY A 96 9.70 -7.33 8.17
CA GLY A 96 9.90 -8.72 7.77
C GLY A 96 9.15 -9.11 6.50
N SER A 97 8.06 -8.40 6.20
CA SER A 97 7.24 -8.62 5.01
C SER A 97 6.63 -7.31 4.53
N VAL A 98 6.15 -7.31 3.28
CA VAL A 98 5.36 -6.23 2.71
C VAL A 98 4.15 -6.84 2.02
N THR A 99 2.95 -6.38 2.36
CA THR A 99 1.67 -6.93 1.91
C THR A 99 0.84 -5.87 1.18
N CYS A 100 0.24 -6.26 0.05
CA CYS A 100 -0.66 -5.42 -0.74
C CYS A 100 -1.71 -6.27 -1.47
N ASP A 101 -2.69 -5.61 -2.08
CA ASP A 101 -3.62 -6.27 -2.98
C ASP A 101 -2.95 -6.81 -4.26
N GLY A 102 -3.75 -7.50 -5.07
CA GLY A 102 -3.29 -8.07 -6.33
C GLY A 102 -3.24 -7.10 -7.51
N ALA A 103 -3.36 -5.77 -7.35
CA ALA A 103 -3.50 -4.84 -8.48
C ALA A 103 -2.29 -4.86 -9.46
N SER A 104 -2.54 -4.43 -10.71
CA SER A 104 -1.53 -4.51 -11.77
C SER A 104 -0.29 -3.64 -11.51
N TRP A 105 -0.46 -2.47 -10.89
CA TRP A 105 0.65 -1.59 -10.50
C TRP A 105 1.45 -2.14 -9.32
N ASN A 106 0.80 -2.80 -8.36
CA ASN A 106 1.46 -3.50 -7.25
C ASN A 106 2.31 -4.67 -7.77
N ARG A 107 1.78 -5.48 -8.68
CA ARG A 107 2.58 -6.52 -9.38
C ARG A 107 3.73 -5.93 -10.21
N SER A 108 3.53 -4.76 -10.79
CA SER A 108 4.59 -4.06 -11.54
C SER A 108 5.68 -3.53 -10.61
N MET A 109 5.32 -3.08 -9.41
CA MET A 109 6.27 -2.72 -8.35
C MET A 109 7.10 -3.95 -7.92
N TRP A 110 6.47 -5.11 -7.72
CA TRP A 110 7.19 -6.33 -7.36
C TRP A 110 8.28 -6.70 -8.39
N ARG A 111 8.01 -6.50 -9.69
CA ARG A 111 9.01 -6.70 -10.75
C ARG A 111 10.20 -5.75 -10.64
N ILE A 112 9.99 -4.51 -10.17
CA ILE A 112 11.09 -3.56 -9.90
C ILE A 112 12.00 -4.08 -8.78
N PHE A 113 11.42 -4.78 -7.79
CA PHE A 113 12.17 -5.47 -6.75
C PHE A 113 12.74 -6.83 -7.17
N GLY A 114 12.60 -7.24 -8.44
CA GLY A 114 13.05 -8.55 -8.92
C GLY A 114 12.18 -9.72 -8.46
N ILE A 115 10.98 -9.44 -7.93
CA ILE A 115 10.01 -10.46 -7.53
C ILE A 115 9.11 -10.78 -8.72
N HIS A 116 9.16 -12.03 -9.16
CA HIS A 116 8.39 -12.54 -10.29
C HIS A 116 7.42 -13.61 -9.84
N VAL A 117 6.24 -13.62 -10.45
CA VAL A 117 5.32 -14.76 -10.31
C VAL A 117 5.81 -15.86 -11.23
N LEU A 118 6.19 -17.00 -10.66
CA LEU A 118 6.40 -18.23 -11.40
C LEU A 118 5.04 -18.90 -11.59
N TYR A 119 4.41 -18.69 -12.75
CA TYR A 119 3.22 -19.46 -13.11
C TYR A 119 3.63 -20.80 -13.73
N ASN A 120 3.25 -21.91 -13.09
CA ASN A 120 2.68 -23.02 -13.84
C ASN A 120 1.16 -22.82 -13.81
N THR A 121 0.60 -22.30 -14.90
CA THR A 121 -0.86 -22.10 -14.99
C THR A 121 -1.54 -23.46 -15.19
N PHE A 122 -2.11 -24.02 -14.12
CA PHE A 122 -3.28 -24.88 -14.30
C PHE A 122 -4.48 -23.94 -14.44
N LYS A 123 -5.12 -23.93 -15.62
CA LYS A 123 -6.46 -23.34 -15.73
C LYS A 123 -7.42 -24.32 -15.05
N PRO A 124 -8.08 -23.95 -13.94
CA PRO A 124 -9.21 -24.74 -13.49
C PRO A 124 -10.31 -24.61 -14.56
N ASP A 125 -10.81 -25.76 -15.04
CA ASP A 125 -12.02 -25.78 -15.85
C ASP A 125 -13.16 -25.14 -15.04
N ALA A 126 -14.00 -24.36 -15.73
CA ALA A 126 -15.01 -23.47 -15.15
C ALA A 126 -16.15 -24.17 -14.37
N ALA A 127 -16.00 -25.45 -14.01
CA ALA A 127 -17.02 -26.26 -13.35
C ALA A 127 -16.87 -26.36 -11.83
N ASP A 128 -15.69 -26.10 -11.26
CA ASP A 128 -15.48 -26.30 -9.82
C ASP A 128 -15.22 -24.97 -9.08
N GLY A 129 -16.16 -24.64 -8.20
CA GLY A 129 -16.14 -23.46 -7.33
C GLY A 129 -14.81 -23.33 -6.58
N ALA A 130 -14.08 -22.27 -6.89
CA ALA A 130 -12.70 -22.06 -6.51
C ALA A 130 -12.48 -22.08 -4.98
N LYS A 131 -11.71 -23.06 -4.50
CA LYS A 131 -10.84 -22.89 -3.33
C LYS A 131 -9.47 -22.48 -3.83
N LEU A 132 -9.11 -21.21 -3.64
CA LEU A 132 -7.73 -20.76 -3.79
C LEU A 132 -7.05 -20.87 -2.42
N VAL A 133 -6.15 -21.85 -2.27
CA VAL A 133 -5.17 -21.89 -1.17
C VAL A 133 -3.80 -21.77 -1.80
N SER A 134 -3.06 -20.73 -1.47
CA SER A 134 -1.63 -20.63 -1.80
C SER A 134 -0.81 -20.58 -0.52
N HIS A 135 -0.16 -21.69 -0.20
CA HIS A 135 1.05 -21.72 0.61
C HIS A 135 2.24 -21.85 -0.32
N THR A 136 3.28 -21.04 -0.12
CA THR A 136 4.60 -21.34 -0.65
C THR A 136 5.65 -21.06 0.42
N GLN A 137 6.18 -22.15 0.99
CA GLN A 137 7.49 -22.17 1.64
C GLN A 137 8.55 -22.68 0.65
N HIS A 138 9.82 -22.44 1.02
CA HIS A 138 11.10 -22.98 0.56
C HIS A 138 11.91 -22.03 -0.34
N GLY A 139 13.22 -21.87 -0.16
CA GLY A 139 14.16 -22.53 0.76
C GLY A 139 15.50 -21.83 0.64
N VAL A 140 16.29 -21.87 1.70
CA VAL A 140 17.68 -21.37 1.72
C VAL A 140 18.51 -22.29 0.82
N GLU A 141 19.04 -21.77 -0.28
CA GLU A 141 20.19 -22.39 -0.94
C GLU A 141 21.48 -21.95 -0.23
N LYS A 142 22.36 -22.94 -0.05
CA LYS A 142 23.57 -22.91 0.76
C LYS A 142 24.67 -22.02 0.20
#